data_AF-A0A2X3GXE3-F1
#
_entry.id   AF-A0A2X3GXE3-F1
#
_cell.length_a   1.000
_cell.length_b   1.000
_cell.length_c   1.000
_cell.angle_alpha   90.00
_cell.angle_beta   90.00
_cell.angle_gamma   90.00
#
_symmetry.space_group_name_H-M   'P 1'
#
loop_
_entity.id
_entity.type
_entity.pdbx_description
1 polymer ?
#
loop_
_entity_poly.entity_id
_entity_poly.type
_entity_poly.pdbx_seq_one_letter_code
_entity_poly.pdbx_strand_id
1 'polypeptide(L)'
;MTYESVTLPADLVGWLDGRSSLARLGLMVHVTAHRIDPGWSGCIVLEFYNSGKLPLALRPGMPIGALSFEPLSGPAARPYNRREDAKYRDQQGAVASRIDKD
;
A
#
# COMPACT_ATOMS: atom_id res chain seq x y z
N MET A 1 -6.82 5.70 0.64
CA MET A 1 -6.16 4.90 1.69
C MET A 1 -7.05 3.72 2.07
N THR A 2 -6.46 2.67 2.64
CA THR A 2 -7.19 1.55 3.26
C THR A 2 -7.89 2.00 4.55
N TYR A 3 -8.93 1.27 4.94
CA TYR A 3 -9.58 1.45 6.24
C TYR A 3 -8.72 0.83 7.35
N GLU A 4 -8.08 -0.28 7.03
CA GLU A 4 -7.19 -1.03 7.89
C GLU A 4 -5.85 -0.31 8.06
N SER A 5 -5.29 -0.41 9.26
CA SER A 5 -3.87 -0.15 9.52
C SER A 5 -3.13 -1.48 9.57
N VAL A 6 -1.98 -1.56 8.92
CA VAL A 6 -1.16 -2.78 8.85
C VAL A 6 0.16 -2.53 9.54
N THR A 7 0.59 -3.46 10.38
CA THR A 7 1.92 -3.47 11.01
C THR A 7 2.63 -4.76 10.64
N LEU A 8 3.81 -4.66 10.02
CA LEU A 8 4.62 -5.82 9.65
C LEU A 8 5.82 -5.97 10.58
N PRO A 9 6.19 -7.20 10.99
CA PRO A 9 7.45 -7.44 11.68
C PRO A 9 8.64 -7.21 10.72
N ALA A 10 9.86 -7.29 11.26
CA ALA A 10 11.07 -7.03 10.49
C ALA A 10 11.41 -8.15 9.48
N ASP A 11 10.77 -9.30 9.56
CA ASP A 11 11.02 -10.52 8.79
C ASP A 11 9.89 -10.88 7.80
N LEU A 12 8.96 -9.94 7.54
CA LEU A 12 7.84 -10.14 6.63
C LEU A 12 7.70 -8.96 5.68
N VAL A 13 7.48 -9.22 4.39
CA VAL A 13 7.08 -8.21 3.40
C VAL A 13 5.63 -8.42 3.01
N GLY A 14 4.90 -7.33 2.78
CA GLY A 14 3.53 -7.37 2.27
C GLY A 14 3.44 -6.89 0.83
N TRP A 15 2.44 -7.39 0.11
CA TRP A 15 2.13 -6.99 -1.26
C TRP A 15 0.67 -6.58 -1.36
N LEU A 16 0.41 -5.42 -1.96
CA LEU A 16 -0.92 -4.93 -2.27
C LEU A 16 -1.33 -5.33 -3.68
N ASP A 17 -2.47 -6.00 -3.80
CA ASP A 17 -3.05 -6.36 -5.09
C ASP A 17 -4.45 -5.75 -5.27
N GLY A 18 -4.79 -5.45 -6.52
CA GLY A 18 -6.16 -5.14 -6.90
C GLY A 18 -7.04 -6.39 -6.95
N ARG A 19 -8.36 -6.20 -6.95
CA ARG A 19 -9.30 -7.32 -7.12
C ARG A 19 -9.58 -7.55 -8.60
N SER A 20 -9.63 -8.82 -9.04
CA SER A 20 -9.92 -9.17 -10.45
C SER A 20 -11.22 -8.53 -10.96
N SER A 21 -12.28 -8.49 -10.14
CA SER A 21 -13.56 -7.85 -10.51
C SER A 21 -13.43 -6.37 -10.83
N LEU A 22 -12.57 -5.64 -10.09
CA LEU A 22 -12.33 -4.21 -10.29
C LEU A 22 -11.38 -3.97 -11.45
N ALA A 23 -10.35 -4.81 -11.60
CA ALA A 23 -9.41 -4.76 -12.72
C ALA A 23 -10.11 -4.94 -14.07
N ARG A 24 -11.13 -5.82 -14.14
CA ARG A 24 -11.97 -6.01 -15.35
C ARG A 24 -12.79 -4.77 -15.74
N LEU A 25 -12.98 -3.84 -14.80
CA LEU A 25 -13.61 -2.54 -15.05
C LEU A 25 -12.58 -1.43 -15.35
N GLY A 26 -11.29 -1.76 -15.38
CA GLY A 26 -10.19 -0.82 -15.61
C GLY A 26 -9.69 -0.09 -14.36
N LEU A 27 -10.11 -0.50 -13.15
CA LEU A 27 -9.63 0.15 -11.92
C LEU A 27 -8.30 -0.46 -11.46
N MET A 28 -7.25 0.36 -11.47
CA MET A 28 -5.98 0.10 -10.79
C MET A 28 -6.01 0.71 -9.39
N VAL A 29 -5.39 0.06 -8.41
CA VAL A 29 -5.40 0.49 -6.98
C VAL A 29 -4.05 0.98 -6.48
N HIS A 30 -3.01 0.82 -7.29
CA HIS A 30 -1.66 1.34 -7.11
C HIS A 30 -1.09 1.65 -8.51
N VAL A 31 -0.06 2.49 -8.59
CA VAL A 31 0.68 2.77 -9.83
C VAL A 31 2.10 2.28 -9.62
N THR A 32 2.31 0.99 -9.91
CA THR A 32 3.60 0.24 -9.77
C THR A 32 4.21 0.14 -8.37
N ALA A 33 3.82 0.98 -7.41
CA ALA A 33 4.27 0.93 -6.01
C ALA A 33 3.29 0.15 -5.12
N HIS A 34 3.52 -1.16 -4.98
CA HIS A 34 2.61 -2.06 -4.25
C HIS A 34 3.24 -2.81 -3.06
N ARG A 35 4.53 -2.59 -2.80
CA ARG A 35 5.26 -3.26 -1.72
C ARG A 35 5.02 -2.56 -0.38
N ILE A 36 4.81 -3.34 0.66
CA ILE A 36 4.71 -2.89 2.05
C ILE A 36 5.95 -3.41 2.78
N ASP A 37 6.84 -2.50 3.15
CA ASP A 37 8.17 -2.85 3.66
C ASP A 37 8.13 -3.50 5.05
N PRO A 38 9.12 -4.35 5.39
CA PRO A 38 9.26 -4.91 6.74
C PRO A 38 9.41 -3.79 7.79
N GLY A 39 8.73 -3.92 8.92
CA GLY A 39 8.65 -2.86 9.93
C GLY A 39 7.75 -1.68 9.56
N TRP A 40 6.96 -1.76 8.48
CA TRP A 40 5.90 -0.81 8.19
C TRP A 40 4.84 -0.80 9.30
N SER A 41 4.31 0.39 9.62
CA SER A 41 3.11 0.56 10.44
C SER A 41 2.30 1.75 9.95
N GLY A 42 1.04 1.51 9.61
CA GLY A 42 0.10 2.56 9.21
C GLY A 42 -0.92 2.11 8.16
N CYS A 43 -1.79 3.03 7.78
CA CYS A 43 -2.73 2.82 6.68
C CYS A 43 -2.03 2.96 5.33
N ILE A 44 -2.42 2.10 4.38
CA ILE A 44 -1.82 2.07 3.05
C ILE A 44 -2.51 3.11 2.18
N VAL A 45 -1.73 4.02 1.58
CA VAL A 45 -2.25 4.94 0.56
C VAL A 45 -2.46 4.18 -0.75
N LEU A 46 -3.57 4.47 -1.42
CA LEU A 46 -3.95 3.82 -2.68
C LEU A 46 -3.91 4.88 -3.79
N GLU A 47 -3.38 4.51 -4.95
CA GLU A 47 -3.37 5.36 -6.13
C GLU A 47 -4.37 4.81 -7.15
N PHE A 48 -5.57 5.40 -7.21
CA PHE A 48 -6.58 4.97 -8.17
C PHE A 48 -6.32 5.54 -9.55
N TYR A 49 -6.30 4.66 -10.54
CA TYR A 49 -6.34 5.02 -11.94
C TYR A 49 -7.45 4.25 -12.65
N ASN A 50 -8.33 4.97 -13.35
CA ASN A 50 -9.40 4.37 -14.14
C ASN A 50 -8.98 4.32 -15.62
N SER A 51 -8.55 3.16 -16.08
CA SER A 51 -8.26 2.88 -17.49
C SER A 51 -9.50 2.40 -18.27
N GLY A 52 -10.65 2.31 -17.60
CA GLY A 52 -11.93 1.90 -18.17
C GLY A 52 -12.64 3.02 -18.94
N LYS A 53 -13.75 2.66 -19.59
CA LYS A 53 -14.54 3.59 -20.41
C LYS A 53 -15.65 4.31 -19.64
N LEU A 54 -15.91 3.90 -18.40
CA LEU A 54 -17.02 4.40 -17.59
C LEU A 54 -16.51 4.97 -16.27
N PRO A 55 -17.11 6.06 -15.75
CA PRO A 55 -16.88 6.49 -14.38
C PRO A 55 -17.26 5.38 -13.39
N LEU A 56 -16.45 5.20 -12.34
CA LEU A 56 -16.67 4.21 -11.28
C LEU A 56 -16.94 4.93 -9.95
N ALA A 57 -18.08 4.65 -9.33
CA ALA A 57 -18.39 5.16 -8.01
C ALA A 57 -17.71 4.30 -6.94
N LEU A 58 -16.75 4.88 -6.21
CA LEU A 58 -16.09 4.25 -5.06
C LEU A 58 -16.74 4.71 -3.77
N ARG A 59 -16.94 3.79 -2.83
CA ARG A 59 -17.57 4.07 -1.53
C ARG A 59 -16.67 3.62 -0.38
N PRO A 60 -16.59 4.38 0.73
CA PRO A 60 -15.90 3.93 1.93
C PRO A 60 -16.38 2.55 2.40
N GLY A 61 -15.46 1.71 2.85
CA GLY A 61 -15.74 0.36 3.35
C GLY A 61 -15.93 -0.71 2.28
N MET A 62 -15.91 -0.37 0.99
CA MET A 62 -15.96 -1.40 -0.05
C MET A 62 -14.64 -2.20 -0.12
N PRO A 63 -14.67 -3.53 -0.34
CA PRO A 63 -13.45 -4.30 -0.53
C PRO A 63 -12.75 -3.86 -1.83
N ILE A 64 -11.58 -3.24 -1.71
CA ILE A 64 -10.89 -2.57 -2.82
C ILE A 64 -9.67 -3.34 -3.35
N GLY A 65 -9.01 -4.10 -2.47
CA GLY A 65 -7.79 -4.83 -2.78
C GLY A 65 -7.65 -6.07 -1.92
N ALA A 66 -6.50 -6.70 -2.01
CA ALA A 66 -6.07 -7.81 -1.16
C ALA A 66 -4.62 -7.57 -0.73
N LEU A 67 -4.25 -8.12 0.42
CA LEU A 67 -2.86 -8.19 0.87
C LEU A 67 -2.41 -9.64 0.88
N SER A 68 -1.22 -9.88 0.36
CA SER A 68 -0.47 -11.12 0.59
C SER A 68 0.80 -10.81 1.36
N PHE A 69 1.33 -11.82 2.05
CA PHE A 69 2.51 -11.67 2.90
C PHE A 69 3.51 -12.76 2.57
N GLU A 70 4.78 -12.40 2.57
CA GLU A 70 5.89 -13.28 2.21
C GLU A 70 6.98 -13.20 3.29
N PRO A 71 7.36 -14.33 3.91
CA PRO A 71 8.50 -14.39 4.81
C PRO A 71 9.79 -14.01 4.08
N LEU A 72 10.62 -13.20 4.75
CA LEU A 72 11.98 -12.96 4.29
C LEU A 72 12.90 -14.13 4.66
N SER A 73 14.09 -14.17 4.08
CA SER A 73 15.15 -15.12 4.48
C SER A 73 15.63 -14.91 5.93
N GLY A 74 15.33 -13.75 6.52
CA GLY A 74 15.59 -13.41 7.92
C GLY A 74 15.16 -11.97 8.21
N PRO A 75 15.29 -11.50 9.47
CA PRO A 75 14.93 -10.14 9.85
C PRO A 75 15.74 -9.10 9.07
N ALA A 76 15.05 -8.12 8.48
CA ALA A 76 15.69 -7.02 7.79
C ALA A 76 16.60 -6.24 8.76
N ALA A 77 17.86 -6.00 8.36
CA ALA A 77 18.81 -5.23 9.16
C ALA A 77 18.38 -3.76 9.32
N ARG A 78 17.73 -3.20 8.29
CA ARG A 78 17.22 -1.83 8.23
C ARG A 78 15.72 -1.83 7.89
N PRO A 79 14.85 -2.24 8.82
CA PRO A 79 13.40 -2.21 8.62
C PRO A 79 12.90 -0.76 8.52
N TYR A 80 11.73 -0.57 7.93
CA TYR A 80 11.18 0.74 7.58
C TYR A 80 11.11 1.71 8.77
N ASN A 81 10.66 1.23 9.93
CA ASN A 81 10.58 2.01 11.16
C ASN A 81 11.93 2.51 11.71
N ARG A 82 13.06 1.88 11.33
CA ARG A 82 14.41 2.25 11.77
C ARG A 82 15.20 3.07 10.74
N ARG A 83 14.67 3.24 9.53
CA ARG A 83 15.30 4.06 8.49
C ARG A 83 15.10 5.55 8.82
N GLU A 84 16.19 6.32 8.87
CA GLU A 84 16.15 7.75 9.18
C GLU A 84 15.48 8.55 8.05
N ASP A 85 15.71 8.13 6.81
CA ASP A 85 15.17 8.65 5.55
C ASP A 85 13.77 8.10 5.20
N ALA A 86 13.16 7.27 6.05
CA ALA A 86 11.82 6.75 5.79
C ALA A 86 10.76 7.86 5.81
N LYS A 87 10.19 8.10 4.63
CA LYS A 87 9.30 9.23 4.34
C LYS A 87 7.89 9.09 4.91
N TYR A 88 7.36 7.88 5.10
CA TYR A 88 5.93 7.64 5.34
C TYR A 88 5.67 6.80 6.60
N ARG A 89 6.53 6.91 7.62
CA ARG A 89 6.28 6.26 8.93
C ARG A 89 4.99 6.78 9.56
N ASP A 90 4.26 5.88 10.23
CA ASP A 90 3.03 6.16 10.98
C ASP A 90 1.96 6.92 10.18
N GLN A 91 1.87 6.60 8.89
CA GLN A 91 0.98 7.30 7.98
C GLN A 91 -0.49 7.09 8.34
N GLN A 92 -1.17 8.21 8.61
CA GLN A 92 -2.62 8.29 8.82
C GLN A 92 -3.19 9.27 7.80
N GLY A 93 -3.93 8.76 6.80
CA GLY A 93 -4.53 9.60 5.76
C GLY A 93 -4.07 9.30 4.33
N ALA A 94 -4.69 10.00 3.38
CA ALA A 94 -4.25 10.08 1.99
C ALA A 94 -3.10 11.10 1.85
N VAL A 95 -1.92 10.74 2.34
CA VAL A 95 -0.74 11.62 2.32
C VAL A 95 -0.21 11.76 0.90
N ALA A 96 0.11 13.00 0.50
CA ALA A 96 0.72 13.29 -0.79
C ALA A 96 2.19 12.82 -0.86
N SER A 97 2.72 12.73 -2.08
CA SER A 97 4.13 12.41 -2.31
C SER A 97 5.06 13.35 -1.53
N ARG A 98 6.13 12.77 -0.96
CA ARG A 98 7.23 13.46 -0.26
C ARG A 98 8.54 13.35 -1.05
N ILE A 99 8.45 13.40 -2.39
CA ILE A 99 9.62 13.30 -3.28
C ILE A 99 10.63 14.43 -3.04
N ASP A 100 10.16 15.59 -2.57
CA ASP A 100 10.96 16.74 -2.13
C ASP A 100 11.96 16.43 -1.01
N LYS A 101 11.81 15.30 -0.31
CA LYS A 101 12.69 14.85 0.78
C LYS A 101 13.78 13.86 0.34
N ASP A 102 14.01 13.71 -0.96
CA ASP A 102 15.18 12.97 -1.49
C ASP A 102 16.48 13.78 -1.34
#